data_AF-A0A2E2Y655-F1
#
_entry.id   AF-A0A2E2Y655-F1
#
_cell.length_a   1.000
_cell.length_b   1.000
_cell.length_c   1.000
_cell.angle_alpha   90.00
_cell.angle_beta   90.00
_cell.angle_gamma   90.00
#
_symmetry.space_group_name_H-M   'P 1'
#
loop_
_entity.id
_entity.type
_entity.pdbx_description
1 polymer ?
#
loop_
_entity_poly.entity_id
_entity_poly.type
_entity_poly.pdbx_seq_one_letter_code
_entity_poly.pdbx_strand_id
1 'polypeptide(L)' 'MEELKDTGDPASALAEKCAEVIQIINKMNRFAGNWNDVMPGQSKSSFLMLFDAMTDLKYQCKRLTKEIARGDTVE' A
#
# COMPACT_ATOMS: atom_id res chain seq x y z
N MET A 1 1.00 -14.86 -5.38
CA MET A 1 1.36 -13.89 -4.32
C MET A 1 0.16 -13.06 -3.86
N GLU A 2 -1.03 -13.16 -4.49
CA GLU A 2 -2.27 -12.52 -4.02
C GLU A 2 -2.84 -13.15 -2.74
N GLU A 3 -2.67 -14.45 -2.52
CA GLU A 3 -3.27 -15.17 -1.39
C GLU A 3 -2.77 -14.73 0.00
N LEU A 4 -1.58 -14.12 0.11
CA LEU A 4 -1.04 -13.65 1.39
C LEU A 4 -1.56 -12.25 1.78
N LYS A 5 -2.06 -11.45 0.83
CA LYS A 5 -2.54 -10.07 1.10
C LYS A 5 -3.77 -10.03 2.00
N ASP A 6 -4.43 -11.18 2.17
CA ASP A 6 -5.65 -11.35 2.96
C ASP A 6 -5.39 -12.00 4.31
N THR A 7 -4.14 -12.34 4.60
CA THR A 7 -3.75 -12.98 5.87
C THR A 7 -3.26 -11.93 6.87
N GLY A 8 -3.62 -12.07 8.14
CA GLY A 8 -3.20 -11.18 9.23
C GLY A 8 -4.14 -9.99 9.50
N ASP A 9 -3.77 -9.23 10.53
CA ASP A 9 -4.48 -8.06 11.06
C ASP A 9 -4.57 -6.92 10.01
N PRO A 10 -5.78 -6.49 9.61
CA PRO A 10 -5.95 -5.42 8.63
C PRO A 10 -5.39 -4.06 9.06
N ALA A 11 -5.32 -3.77 10.37
CA ALA A 11 -4.76 -2.51 10.85
C ALA A 11 -3.23 -2.47 10.62
N SER A 12 -2.53 -3.54 10.96
CA SER A 12 -1.10 -3.72 10.69
C SER A 12 -0.82 -3.68 9.19
N ALA A 13 -1.60 -4.41 8.38
CA ALA A 13 -1.45 -4.40 6.92
C ALA A 13 -1.68 -3.01 6.31
N LEU A 14 -2.64 -2.24 6.84
CA LEU A 14 -2.88 -0.86 6.41
C LEU A 14 -1.67 0.04 6.73
N ALA A 15 -1.09 -0.09 7.93
CA ALA A 15 0.07 0.68 8.35
C ALA A 15 1.30 0.39 7.47
N GLU A 16 1.52 -0.88 7.10
CA GLU A 16 2.59 -1.27 6.17
C GLU A 16 2.43 -0.58 4.80
N LYS A 17 1.21 -0.52 4.27
CA LYS A 17 0.96 0.17 2.99
C LYS A 17 1.11 1.68 3.07
N CYS A 18 0.78 2.30 4.21
CA CYS A 18 1.13 3.70 4.46
C CYS A 18 2.65 3.91 4.40
N ALA A 19 3.43 3.03 5.04
CA ALA A 19 4.88 3.13 5.04
C ALA A 19 5.48 2.98 3.63
N GLU A 20 4.97 2.04 2.82
CA GLU A 20 5.40 1.87 1.42
C GLU A 20 5.15 3.13 0.58
N VAL A 21 3.96 3.72 0.66
CA VAL A 21 3.62 4.97 -0.05
C VAL A 21 4.57 6.10 0.35
N ILE A 22 4.80 6.30 1.64
CA ILE A 22 5.72 7.31 2.16
C ILE A 22 7.13 7.08 1.65
N GLN A 23 7.61 5.82 1.65
CA GLN A 23 8.95 5.49 1.17
C GLN A 23 9.13 5.81 -0.32
N ILE A 24 8.12 5.54 -1.16
CA ILE A 24 8.19 5.84 -2.60
C ILE A 24 8.27 7.36 -2.81
N ILE A 25 7.37 8.13 -2.19
CA ILE A 25 7.35 9.60 -2.29
C ILE A 25 8.67 10.21 -1.81
N ASN A 26 9.19 9.76 -0.67
CA ASN A 26 10.44 10.26 -0.11
C ASN A 26 11.64 9.95 -1.01
N LYS A 27 11.69 8.76 -1.62
CA LYS A 27 12.75 8.43 -2.60
C LYS A 27 12.69 9.36 -3.80
N MET A 28 11.50 9.60 -4.35
CA MET A 28 11.32 10.51 -5.50
C MET A 28 11.77 11.93 -5.19
N ASN A 29 11.37 12.46 -4.03
CA ASN A 29 11.76 13.80 -3.60
C ASN A 29 13.27 13.90 -3.30
N ARG A 30 13.86 12.88 -2.65
CA ARG A 30 15.27 12.90 -2.24
C ARG A 30 16.24 12.83 -3.41
N PHE A 31 15.91 12.07 -4.44
CA PHE A 31 16.80 11.85 -5.58
C PHE A 31 16.42 12.67 -6.81
N ALA A 32 15.46 13.60 -6.70
CA ALA A 32 14.89 14.36 -7.81
C ALA A 32 14.52 13.44 -9.01
N GLY A 33 13.97 12.26 -8.70
CA GLY A 33 13.69 11.23 -9.69
C GLY A 33 12.56 11.64 -10.63
N ASN A 34 12.52 11.06 -11.83
CA ASN A 34 11.38 11.18 -12.72
C ASN A 34 10.39 10.04 -12.44
N TRP A 35 9.11 10.39 -12.26
CA TRP A 35 8.03 9.44 -11.96
C TRP A 35 7.87 8.34 -13.01
N ASN A 36 8.30 8.59 -14.24
CA ASN A 36 8.25 7.63 -15.34
C ASN A 36 9.47 6.70 -15.41
N ASP A 37 10.51 6.95 -14.62
CA ASP A 37 11.72 6.13 -14.62
C ASP A 37 11.49 4.79 -13.93
N VAL A 38 12.07 3.75 -14.53
CA VAL A 38 12.22 2.43 -13.93
C VAL A 38 13.59 2.35 -13.29
N MET A 39 13.62 2.22 -11.96
CA MET A 39 14.89 2.15 -11.22
C MET A 39 15.59 0.79 -11.47
N PRO A 40 16.93 0.73 -11.39
CA PRO A 40 17.66 -0.53 -11.53
C PRO A 40 17.13 -1.61 -10.59
N GLY A 41 16.85 -2.79 -11.12
CA GLY A 41 16.28 -3.92 -10.36
C GLY A 41 14.77 -3.84 -10.13
N GLN A 42 14.08 -2.82 -10.63
CA GLN A 42 12.62 -2.74 -10.64
C GLN A 42 12.05 -3.11 -12.01
N SER A 43 10.81 -3.59 -12.02
CA SER A 43 10.05 -3.90 -13.25
C SER A 43 9.00 -2.85 -13.60
N LYS A 44 8.79 -1.84 -12.74
CA LYS A 44 7.76 -0.82 -12.85
C LYS A 44 8.36 0.57 -12.66
N SER A 45 7.72 1.57 -13.27
CA SER A 45 8.08 2.96 -13.01
C SER A 45 7.73 3.35 -11.58
N SER A 46 8.37 4.40 -11.07
CA SER A 46 8.09 4.92 -9.73
C SER A 46 6.62 5.32 -9.55
N PHE A 47 5.98 5.84 -10.60
CA PHE A 47 4.54 6.11 -10.62
C PHE A 47 3.71 4.83 -10.51
N LEU A 48 4.01 3.80 -11.30
CA LEU A 48 3.27 2.53 -11.25
C LEU A 48 3.43 1.84 -9.88
N MET A 49 4.63 1.90 -9.29
CA MET A 49 4.86 1.41 -7.92
C MET A 49 4.01 2.17 -6.89
N LEU A 50 3.93 3.51 -7.00
CA LEU A 50 3.08 4.32 -6.13
C LEU A 50 1.60 3.96 -6.32
N PHE A 51 1.16 3.83 -7.56
CA PHE A 51 -0.22 3.50 -7.91
C PHE A 51 -0.64 2.14 -7.34
N ASP A 52 0.23 1.13 -7.45
CA ASP A 52 -0.01 -0.19 -6.85
C ASP A 52 -0.08 -0.11 -5.32
N ALA A 53 0.84 0.61 -4.68
CA ALA A 53 0.84 0.77 -3.22
C ALA A 53 -0.42 1.48 -2.71
N MET A 54 -0.89 2.51 -3.42
CA MET A 54 -2.15 3.22 -3.11
C MET A 54 -3.38 2.32 -3.32
N THR A 55 -3.33 1.44 -4.33
CA THR A 55 -4.39 0.46 -4.59
C THR A 55 -4.47 -0.56 -3.46
N ASP A 56 -3.32 -1.06 -2.99
CA ASP A 56 -3.22 -1.94 -1.83
C ASP A 56 -3.66 -1.24 -0.54
N LEU A 57 -3.26 0.02 -0.33
CA LEU A 57 -3.70 0.84 0.80
C LEU A 57 -5.23 0.95 0.86
N LYS A 58 -5.87 1.29 -0.28
CA LYS A 58 -7.32 1.36 -0.39
C LYS A 58 -7.97 0.01 -0.09
N TYR A 59 -7.36 -1.08 -0.53
CA TYR A 59 -7.84 -2.44 -0.25
C TYR A 59 -7.81 -2.75 1.25
N GLN A 60 -6.67 -2.52 1.92
CA GLN A 60 -6.54 -2.79 3.36
C GLN A 60 -7.45 -1.89 4.20
N CYS A 61 -7.67 -0.64 3.79
CA CYS A 61 -8.63 0.25 4.43
C CYS A 61 -10.04 -0.33 4.37
N LYS A 62 -10.47 -0.84 3.21
CA LYS A 62 -11.76 -1.54 3.08
C LYS A 62 -11.85 -2.80 3.94
N ARG A 63 -10.75 -3.56 4.09
CA ARG A 63 -10.72 -4.74 4.98
C ARG A 63 -10.92 -4.33 6.43
N LEU A 64 -10.18 -3.33 6.90
CA LEU A 64 -10.31 -2.80 8.26
C LEU A 64 -11.72 -2.27 8.52
N THR A 65 -12.30 -1.49 7.60
CA THR A 65 -13.69 -1.01 7.73
C THR A 65 -14.69 -2.16 7.87
N LYS A 66 -14.54 -3.24 7.10
CA LYS A 66 -15.41 -4.42 7.21
C LYS A 66 -15.24 -5.14 8.54
N GLU A 67 -14.03 -5.18 9.10
CA GLU A 67 -13.78 -5.78 10.40
C GLU A 67 -14.44 -4.99 11.53
N ILE A 68 -14.24 -3.66 11.55
CA ILE A 68 -14.87 -2.76 12.52
C ILE A 68 -16.39 -2.87 12.45
N ALA A 69 -16.97 -2.76 11.24
CA ALA A 69 -18.42 -2.85 11.06
C ALA A 69 -19.02 -4.21 11.46
N ARG A 70 -18.24 -5.30 11.40
CA ARG A 70 -18.67 -6.60 11.94
C ARG A 70 -18.63 -6.63 13.46
N GLY A 71 -17.62 -6.03 14.07
CA GLY A 71 -17.54 -5.85 15.52
C GLY A 71 -18.75 -5.09 16.07
N ASP A 72 -19.17 -4.03 15.39
CA ASP A 72 -20.31 -3.18 15.78
C ASP A 72 -21.68 -3.90 15.71
N THR A 73 -21.79 -5.02 14.98
CA THR A 73 -23.05 -5.79 14.83
C THR A 73 -23.24 -6.90 15.86
N VAL A 74 -22.26 -7.13 16.75
CA VAL A 74 -22.28 -8.21 17.74
C VAL A 74 -22.67 -7.70 19.15
N GLU A 75 -23.01 -6.41 19.29
CA GLU A 75 -23.58 -5.84 20.53
C GLU A 75 -25.12 -5.81 20.53
#